data_AF-A0A7C1QJC7-F1
#
_entry.id   AF-A0A7C1QJC7-F1
#
_cell.length_a   1.000
_cell.length_b   1.000
_cell.length_c   1.000
_cell.angle_alpha   90.00
_cell.angle_beta   90.00
_cell.angle_gamma   90.00
#
_symmetry.space_group_name_H-M   'P 1'
#
loop_
_entity.id
_entity.type
_entity.pdbx_description
1 polymer ?
#
loop_
_entity_poly.entity_id
_entity_poly.type
_entity_poly.pdbx_seq_one_letter_code
_entity_poly.pdbx_strand_id
1 'polypeptide(L)' 'MWKAADGKLIHTLPIQEGFRAYSQELNMITISQDGVFIFGAARDRVVKVWMDFLTYMELEGAFVKSKKK' A
#
# COMPACT_ATOMS: atom_id res chain seq x y z
N MET A 1 -7.92 5.18 5.17
CA MET A 1 -7.15 6.23 5.85
C MET A 1 -8.08 7.37 6.20
N TRP A 2 -8.09 7.73 7.48
CA TRP A 2 -8.95 8.76 8.03
C TRP A 2 -8.07 9.81 8.69
N LYS A 3 -8.46 11.08 8.58
CA LYS A 3 -7.79 12.17 9.29
C LYS A 3 -8.24 12.13 10.74
N ALA A 4 -7.32 11.88 11.67
CA ALA A 4 -7.65 11.72 13.08
C ALA A 4 -8.28 12.98 13.71
N ALA A 5 -7.88 14.17 13.24
CA ALA A 5 -8.32 15.44 13.83
C ALA A 5 -9.82 15.74 13.62
N ASP A 6 -10.40 15.28 12.50
CA ASP A 6 -11.78 15.63 12.11
C ASP A 6 -12.59 14.41 11.64
N GLY A 7 -12.02 13.21 11.63
CA GLY A 7 -12.69 12.00 11.19
C GLY A 7 -13.01 11.98 9.70
N LYS A 8 -12.42 12.86 8.88
CA LYS A 8 -12.68 12.87 7.44
C LYS A 8 -11.96 11.72 6.74
N LEU A 9 -12.67 11.01 5.86
CA LEU A 9 -12.06 9.99 5.00
C LEU A 9 -11.09 10.66 4.01
N ILE A 10 -9.83 10.23 4.04
CA ILE A 10 -8.80 10.70 3.11
C ILE A 10 -8.74 9.76 1.91
N HIS A 11 -8.69 8.45 2.17
CA HIS A 11 -8.49 7.46 1.14
C HIS A 11 -9.01 6.09 1.56
N THR A 12 -9.58 5.34 0.62
CA THR A 12 -9.92 3.92 0.80
C THR A 12 -8.93 3.11 -0.01
N LEU A 13 -8.23 2.18 0.64
CA LEU A 13 -7.28 1.32 -0.06
C LEU A 13 -8.03 0.49 -1.12
N PRO A 14 -7.59 0.50 -2.38
CA PRO A 14 -8.23 -0.29 -3.42
C PRO A 14 -7.88 -1.76 -3.20
N ILE A 15 -8.79 -2.50 -2.57
CA ILE A 15 -8.70 -3.95 -2.42
C ILE A 15 -9.57 -4.54 -3.52
N GLN A 16 -8.94 -5.00 -4.61
CA GLN A 16 -9.65 -5.56 -5.78
C GLN A 16 -10.16 -7.00 -5.55
N GLU A 17 -9.63 -7.68 -4.53
CA GLU A 17 -10.07 -9.01 -4.14
C GLU A 17 -11.28 -8.87 -3.20
N GLY A 18 -12.48 -9.20 -3.68
CA GLY A 18 -13.55 -9.56 -2.75
C GLY A 18 -13.04 -10.75 -1.96
N PHE A 19 -12.95 -10.64 -0.63
CA PHE A 19 -12.47 -11.71 0.25
C PHE A 19 -13.44 -12.90 0.16
N ARG A 20 -13.31 -13.73 -0.88
CA ARG A 20 -14.23 -14.84 -1.19
C ARG A 20 -13.95 -16.04 -0.32
N ALA A 21 -12.70 -16.17 0.13
CA ALA A 21 -12.27 -17.14 1.12
C ALA A 21 -11.71 -16.41 2.34
N TYR A 22 -11.97 -16.97 3.53
CA TYR A 22 -11.46 -16.45 4.79
C TYR A 22 -9.92 -16.32 4.80
N SER A 23 -9.21 -17.12 4.01
CA SER A 23 -7.76 -17.03 3.88
C SER A 23 -7.28 -15.75 3.19
N GLN A 24 -8.13 -15.08 2.40
CA GLN A 24 -7.77 -13.87 1.66
C GLN A 24 -7.94 -12.60 2.50
N GLU A 25 -8.68 -12.66 3.61
CA GLU A 25 -8.88 -11.54 4.51
C GLU A 25 -7.55 -11.03 5.05
N LEU A 26 -7.36 -9.71 4.97
CA LEU A 26 -6.20 -9.07 5.58
C LEU A 26 -6.32 -9.19 7.10
N ASN A 27 -5.39 -9.90 7.71
CA ASN A 27 -5.33 -10.05 9.17
C ASN A 27 -4.26 -9.15 9.80
N MET A 28 -3.45 -8.47 8.98
CA MET A 28 -2.40 -7.57 9.43
C MET A 28 -2.24 -6.42 8.44
N ILE A 29 -2.00 -5.22 8.99
CA ILE A 29 -1.67 -4.02 8.22
C ILE A 29 -0.61 -3.22 8.99
N THR A 30 0.38 -2.70 8.27
CA THR A 30 1.41 -1.82 8.83
C THR A 30 1.81 -0.75 7.82
N ILE A 31 2.45 0.32 8.32
CA ILE A 31 2.93 1.44 7.52
C ILE A 31 4.45 1.52 7.71
N SER A 32 5.20 1.79 6.64
CA SER A 32 6.63 2.04 6.73
C SER A 32 6.92 3.28 7.60
N GLN A 33 8.12 3.34 8.17
CA GLN A 33 8.51 4.45 9.05
C GLN A 33 8.49 5.82 8.35
N ASP A 34 8.75 5.85 7.04
CA ASP A 34 8.68 7.04 6.20
C ASP A 34 7.25 7.41 5.75
N GLY A 35 6.26 6.56 6.04
CA GLY A 35 4.86 6.77 5.66
C GLY A 35 4.54 6.57 4.17
N VAL A 36 5.52 6.14 3.37
CA VAL A 36 5.37 6.00 1.91
C VAL A 36 4.66 4.70 1.52
N PHE A 37 4.89 3.63 2.27
CA PHE A 37 4.38 2.30 1.95
C PHE A 37 3.40 1.83 3.01
N ILE A 38 2.34 1.17 2.54
CA ILE A 38 1.41 0.42 3.37
C ILE A 38 1.55 -1.05 2.99
N PHE A 39 1.73 -1.90 3.99
CA PHE A 39 1.83 -3.35 3.83
C PHE A 39 0.62 -4.03 4.44
N GLY A 40 0.06 -4.99 3.73
CA GLY A 40 -1.03 -5.83 4.20
C GLY A 40 -0.67 -7.29 4.01
N ALA A 41 -0.95 -8.11 5.01
CA ALA A 41 -0.74 -9.55 4.92
C ALA A 41 -2.06 -10.30 5.14
N ALA A 42 -2.19 -11.42 4.46
CA ALA A 42 -3.30 -12.36 4.58
C ALA A 42 -2.78 -13.79 4.77
N ARG A 43 -3.69 -14.73 5.09
CA ARG A 43 -3.33 -16.15 5.31
C ARG A 43 -3.04 -16.91 4.02
N ASP A 44 -3.39 -16.33 2.88
CA ASP A 44 -3.06 -16.82 1.54
C ASP A 44 -1.55 -16.71 1.20
N ARG A 45 -0.74 -16.24 2.17
CA ARG A 45 0.72 -16.04 2.06
C ARG A 45 1.10 -14.95 1.05
N VAL A 46 0.16 -14.05 0.73
CA VAL A 46 0.41 -12.89 -0.11
C VAL A 46 0.58 -11.65 0.76
N VAL A 47 1.65 -10.89 0.50
CA VAL A 47 1.83 -9.53 1.03
C VAL A 47 1.45 -8.54 -0.06
N LYS A 48 0.47 -7.69 0.24
CA LYS A 48 0.02 -6.60 -0.62
C LYS A 48 0.75 -5.32 -0.20
N VAL A 49 1.20 -4.55 -1.19
CA VAL A 49 1.91 -3.30 -0.98
C VAL A 49 1.15 -2.21 -1.72
N TRP A 50 0.84 -1.13 -1.00
CA TRP A 50 0.26 0.08 -1.57
C TRP A 50 1.20 1.26 -1.35
N MET A 51 1.26 2.14 -2.34
CA MET A 51 1.92 3.44 -2.27
C MET A 51 1.15 4.42 -3.17
N ASP A 52 1.42 5.70 -3.01
CA ASP A 52 0.88 6.71 -3.92
C ASP A 52 1.50 6.61 -5.33
N PHE A 53 0.67 6.81 -6.35
CA PHE A 53 1.08 6.65 -7.75
C PHE A 53 2.16 7.66 -8.16
N LEU A 54 2.12 8.90 -7.67
CA LEU A 54 3.16 9.88 -7.98
C LEU A 54 4.49 9.47 -7.36
N THR A 55 4.45 8.96 -6.13
CA THR A 55 5.65 8.43 -5.46
C THR A 55 6.25 7.25 -6.23
N TYR A 56 5.41 6.35 -6.77
CA TYR A 56 5.88 5.27 -7.65
C TYR A 56 6.57 5.80 -8.92
N MET A 57 5.96 6.78 -9.59
CA MET A 57 6.52 7.35 -10.82
C MET A 57 7.86 8.06 -10.59
N GLU A 58 8.02 8.72 -9.44
CA GLU A 58 9.30 9.33 -9.04
C GLU A 58 10.39 8.28 -8.78
N LEU A 59 10.05 7.19 -8.08
CA LEU A 59 10.96 6.06 -7.85
C LEU A 59 11.43 5.44 -9.17
N GLU A 60 10.51 5.11 -10.08
CA GLU A 60 10.85 4.56 -11.40
C GLU A 60 11.76 5.51 -12.20
N GLY A 61 11.45 6.82 -12.16
CA GLY A 61 12.30 7.84 -12.78
C GLY A 61 13.73 7.90 -12.20
N ALA A 62 13.88 7.67 -10.90
CA ALA A 62 15.17 7.59 -10.23
C ALA A 62 15.94 6.31 -10.58
N PHE A 63 15.25 5.16 -10.64
CA PHE A 63 15.86 3.88 -11.03
C PHE A 63 16.39 3.90 -12.47
N VAL A 64 15.65 4.50 -13.41
CA VAL A 64 16.10 4.63 -14.80
C VAL A 64 17.36 5.50 -14.91
N LYS A 65 17.48 6.56 -14.12
CA LYS A 65 18.69 7.41 -14.07
C LYS A 65 19.88 6.67 -13.45
N SER A 66 19.64 5.83 -12.44
CA SER A 66 20.68 5.03 -11.78
C SER A 66 21.31 3.98 -12.70
N LYS A 67 20.55 3.39 -13.64
CA LYS A 67 21.08 2.38 -14.58
C LYS A 67 21.89 2.97 -15.75
N LYS A 68 21.93 4.30 -15.88
CA LYS A 68 22.66 5.02 -16.96
C LYS A 68 24.01 5.57 -16.52
N LYS A 69 24.41 5.37 -15.26
CA LYS A 69 25.75 5.64 -14.74
C LYS A 69 26.51 4.34 -14.59
#